data_AF-A0A800F0V6-F1
#
_entry.id   AF-A0A800F0V6-F1
#
_cell.length_a   1.000
_cell.length_b   1.000
_cell.length_c   1.000
_cell.angle_alpha   90.00
_cell.angle_beta   90.00
_cell.angle_gamma   90.00
#
_symmetry.space_group_name_H-M   'P 1'
#
loop_
_entity.id
_entity.type
_entity.pdbx_description
1 polymer ?
#
loop_
_entity_poly.entity_id
_entity_poly.type
_entity_poly.pdbx_seq_one_letter_code
_entity_poly.pdbx_strand_id
1 'polypeptide(L)'
;MLQRNRKRFLVFRLNVGAGFSYANSSVLPYVKQFYLGGANSMRAWRARTLGPGSYFNQDIALSDKIIDQTGDLKLEANAEYRFNFSNVVKGGVFVDVGNIWNIKKDDLRSGAELKDNFGAIKKDIAVGAGFGLRFDFNFFVFRTDLGVKVYDPILLDYIDLTDSDLDNYNFMNINFAIGYPF
;
A
#
# COMPACT_ATOMS: atom_id res chain seq x y z
N MET A 1 -28.44 -15.35 24.58
CA MET A 1 -27.17 -16.10 24.70
C MET A 1 -26.33 -15.82 23.45
N LEU A 2 -25.33 -14.93 23.53
CA LEU A 2 -24.49 -14.57 22.37
C LEU A 2 -23.51 -15.72 22.09
N GLN A 3 -23.80 -16.55 21.08
CA GLN A 3 -22.88 -17.59 20.61
C GLN A 3 -21.58 -16.94 20.11
N ARG A 4 -20.49 -17.14 20.85
CA ARG A 4 -19.15 -16.65 20.50
C ARG A 4 -18.54 -17.54 19.41
N ASN A 5 -18.81 -17.22 18.15
CA ASN A 5 -18.33 -17.97 16.99
C ASN A 5 -16.85 -17.61 16.70
N ARG A 6 -15.89 -18.38 17.25
CA ARG A 6 -14.44 -18.13 17.12
C ARG A 6 -13.90 -18.66 15.79
N LYS A 7 -14.30 -18.06 14.67
CA LYS A 7 -13.71 -18.36 13.36
C LYS A 7 -12.41 -17.56 13.17
N ARG A 8 -11.42 -18.21 12.56
CA ARG A 8 -10.12 -17.64 12.21
C ARG A 8 -9.85 -17.98 10.75
N PHE A 9 -9.30 -17.02 10.01
CA PHE A 9 -9.00 -17.17 8.60
C PHE A 9 -7.63 -16.61 8.32
N LEU A 10 -6.93 -17.25 7.40
CA LEU A 10 -5.71 -16.72 6.86
C LEU A 10 -5.96 -16.45 5.37
N VAL A 11 -5.70 -15.22 4.97
CA VAL A 11 -6.05 -14.69 3.65
C VAL A 11 -4.80 -14.18 2.99
N PHE A 12 -4.61 -14.56 1.73
CA PHE A 12 -3.54 -14.06 0.89
C PHE A 12 -4.11 -13.46 -0.37
N ARG A 13 -3.44 -12.42 -0.89
CA ARG A 13 -3.78 -11.78 -2.15
C ARG A 13 -2.50 -11.40 -2.86
N LEU A 14 -2.48 -11.62 -4.17
CA LEU A 14 -1.41 -11.21 -5.08
C LEU A 14 -2.05 -10.49 -6.26
N ASN A 15 -1.60 -9.26 -6.49
CA ASN A 15 -2.00 -8.39 -7.58
C ASN A 15 -0.76 -8.03 -8.39
N VAL A 16 -0.74 -8.44 -9.65
CA VAL A 16 0.32 -8.09 -10.59
C VAL A 16 -0.30 -7.40 -11.80
N GLY A 17 0.40 -6.41 -12.35
CA GLY A 17 -0.07 -5.65 -13.51
C GLY A 17 1.10 -5.14 -14.33
N ALA A 18 0.93 -5.08 -15.64
CA ALA A 18 1.88 -4.47 -16.57
C ALA A 18 1.10 -3.77 -17.69
N GLY A 19 1.48 -2.54 -18.00
CA GLY A 19 0.90 -1.73 -19.05
C GLY A 19 2.01 -1.24 -19.97
N PHE A 20 1.88 -1.49 -21.27
CA PHE A 20 2.88 -1.10 -22.26
C PHE A 20 2.29 -0.09 -23.25
N SER A 21 3.02 0.99 -23.51
CA SER A 21 2.70 1.98 -24.55
C SER A 21 3.31 1.57 -25.88
N TYR A 22 2.49 1.49 -26.93
CA TYR A 22 2.89 1.07 -28.28
C TYR A 22 2.62 2.16 -29.33
N ALA A 23 3.30 2.06 -30.47
CA ALA A 23 3.21 2.96 -31.62
C ALA A 23 3.57 4.42 -31.27
N ASN A 24 2.63 5.34 -31.45
CA ASN A 24 2.87 6.79 -31.37
C ASN A 24 2.98 7.33 -29.94
N SER A 25 2.87 6.47 -28.92
CA SER A 25 2.99 6.89 -27.52
C SER A 25 4.27 6.35 -26.91
N SER A 26 5.15 7.27 -26.49
CA SER A 26 6.36 6.92 -25.75
C SER A 26 6.07 6.58 -24.29
N VAL A 27 4.95 7.04 -23.72
CA VAL A 27 4.56 6.84 -22.32
C VAL A 27 3.14 6.29 -22.23
N LEU A 28 2.82 5.50 -21.20
CA LEU A 28 1.45 5.07 -20.95
C LEU A 28 0.63 6.24 -20.40
N PRO A 29 -0.57 6.56 -20.95
CA PRO A 29 -1.38 7.63 -20.41
C PRO A 29 -1.67 7.43 -18.92
N TYR A 30 -1.52 8.49 -18.13
CA TYR A 30 -1.65 8.49 -16.67
C TYR A 30 -2.88 7.72 -16.16
N VAL A 31 -4.04 7.91 -16.79
CA VAL A 31 -5.31 7.24 -16.45
C VAL A 31 -5.31 5.73 -16.62
N LYS A 32 -4.32 5.17 -17.33
CA LYS A 32 -4.12 3.73 -17.55
C LYS A 32 -2.97 3.15 -16.74
N GLN A 33 -2.22 3.99 -16.01
CA GLN A 33 -1.14 3.53 -15.14
C GLN A 33 -1.68 3.00 -13.82
N PHE A 34 -0.87 2.17 -13.16
CA PHE A 34 -1.17 1.62 -11.85
C PHE A 34 -0.76 2.58 -10.75
N TYR A 35 -1.40 2.45 -9.59
CA TYR A 35 -1.06 3.15 -8.36
C TYR A 35 -1.19 2.20 -7.16
N LEU A 36 -0.59 2.59 -6.04
CA LEU A 36 -0.65 1.87 -4.77
C LEU A 36 -1.01 2.81 -3.61
N GLY A 37 -1.46 2.20 -2.51
CA GLY A 37 -1.79 2.89 -1.26
C GLY A 37 -3.29 2.95 -0.95
N GLY A 38 -3.60 3.19 0.32
CA GLY A 38 -4.96 3.32 0.85
C GLY A 38 -5.61 2.01 1.33
N ALA A 39 -6.86 2.12 1.78
CA ALA A 39 -7.59 1.08 2.53
C ALA A 39 -7.67 -0.32 1.88
N ASN A 40 -7.69 -0.37 0.54
CA ASN A 40 -7.83 -1.63 -0.21
C ASN A 40 -6.52 -2.12 -0.83
N SER A 41 -5.43 -1.38 -0.62
CA SER A 41 -4.10 -1.65 -1.14
C SER A 41 -3.09 -1.60 0.02
N MET A 42 -1.93 -0.98 -0.19
CA MET A 42 -0.88 -0.77 0.81
C MET A 42 -1.36 0.19 1.90
N ARG A 43 -1.92 -0.35 3.00
CA ARG A 43 -2.66 0.44 4.00
C ARG A 43 -1.82 1.44 4.79
N ALA A 44 -0.52 1.19 4.91
CA ALA A 44 0.43 2.09 5.57
C ALA A 44 0.75 3.36 4.75
N TRP A 45 0.36 3.41 3.48
CA TRP A 45 0.49 4.60 2.64
C TRP A 45 -0.88 5.19 2.32
N ARG A 46 -0.93 6.50 2.14
CA ARG A 46 -2.11 7.19 1.62
C ARG A 46 -2.39 6.70 0.20
N ALA A 47 -3.64 6.85 -0.24
CA ALA A 47 -4.01 6.43 -1.58
C ALA A 47 -3.15 7.17 -2.63
N ARG A 48 -2.57 6.41 -3.56
CA ARG A 48 -1.78 6.90 -4.70
C ARG A 48 -0.45 7.56 -4.35
N THR A 49 0.10 7.37 -3.16
CA THR A 49 1.36 8.05 -2.78
C THR A 49 2.58 7.14 -2.79
N LEU A 50 2.42 5.82 -3.00
CA LEU A 50 3.55 4.87 -2.98
C LEU A 50 4.12 4.64 -4.39
N GLY A 51 5.45 4.67 -4.48
CA GLY A 51 6.23 4.43 -5.70
C GLY A 51 6.33 5.68 -6.58
N PRO A 52 6.71 5.53 -7.86
CA PRO A 52 7.30 4.33 -8.46
C PRO A 52 8.73 4.06 -7.98
N GLY A 53 9.08 2.78 -7.81
CA GLY A 53 10.40 2.34 -7.36
C GLY A 53 10.80 3.03 -6.06
N SER A 54 12.03 3.54 -6.03
CA SER A 54 12.56 4.36 -4.93
C SER A 54 12.54 5.85 -5.28
N TYR A 55 11.67 6.29 -6.21
CA TYR A 55 11.63 7.69 -6.65
C TYR A 55 11.24 8.61 -5.48
N PHE A 56 12.15 9.53 -5.15
CA PHE A 56 11.92 10.57 -4.16
C PHE A 56 11.41 11.84 -4.84
N ASN A 57 10.22 12.29 -4.45
CA ASN A 57 9.74 13.62 -4.78
C ASN A 57 9.79 14.49 -3.52
N GLN A 58 10.65 15.50 -3.54
CA GLN A 58 10.91 16.40 -2.41
C GLN A 58 9.66 17.17 -1.97
N ASP A 59 8.75 17.49 -2.89
CA ASP A 59 7.47 18.12 -2.55
C ASP A 59 6.55 17.16 -1.79
N ILE A 60 6.61 15.85 -2.05
CA ILE A 60 5.83 14.84 -1.30
C ILE A 60 6.43 14.59 0.09
N ALA A 61 7.76 14.65 0.17
CA ALA A 61 8.47 14.36 1.41
C ALA A 61 8.47 15.53 2.41
N LEU A 62 8.46 16.76 1.90
CA LEU A 62 8.58 17.98 2.72
C LEU A 62 7.29 18.80 2.82
N SER A 63 6.20 18.38 2.16
CA SER A 63 4.91 19.06 2.27
C SER A 63 3.74 18.08 2.38
N ASP A 64 2.65 18.51 3.02
CA ASP A 64 1.38 17.75 3.10
C ASP A 64 0.68 17.53 1.74
N LYS A 65 1.35 17.87 0.64
CA LYS A 65 0.82 17.81 -0.70
C LYS A 65 0.75 16.37 -1.17
N ILE A 66 -0.47 15.92 -1.45
CA ILE A 66 -0.71 14.64 -2.09
C ILE A 66 -0.41 14.81 -3.57
N ILE A 67 0.69 14.23 -4.04
CA ILE A 67 0.98 14.10 -5.47
C ILE A 67 0.78 12.63 -5.82
N ASP A 68 -0.08 12.40 -6.82
CA ASP A 68 -0.36 11.05 -7.29
C ASP A 68 0.89 10.45 -7.95
N GLN A 69 1.26 9.26 -7.50
CA GLN A 69 2.34 8.44 -8.02
C GLN A 69 1.77 7.28 -8.81
N THR A 70 2.29 7.11 -10.03
CA THR A 70 1.83 6.08 -10.96
C THR A 70 2.98 5.41 -11.69
N GLY A 71 2.74 4.18 -12.14
CA GLY A 71 3.71 3.37 -12.87
C GLY A 71 3.07 2.42 -13.87
N ASP A 72 3.90 1.88 -14.74
CA ASP A 72 3.52 0.96 -15.82
C ASP A 72 3.45 -0.49 -15.34
N LEU A 73 4.29 -0.86 -14.36
CA LEU A 73 4.34 -2.16 -13.72
C LEU A 73 3.77 -2.05 -12.30
N LYS A 74 3.08 -3.08 -11.84
CA LYS A 74 2.57 -3.22 -10.47
C LYS A 74 2.88 -4.61 -9.93
N LEU A 75 3.39 -4.64 -8.70
CA LEU A 75 3.46 -5.83 -7.86
C LEU A 75 2.94 -5.47 -6.48
N GLU A 76 1.94 -6.19 -6.01
CA GLU A 76 1.35 -6.00 -4.70
C GLU A 76 0.93 -7.36 -4.15
N ALA A 77 1.30 -7.66 -2.92
CA ALA A 77 0.83 -8.82 -2.20
C ALA A 77 0.40 -8.43 -0.79
N ASN A 78 -0.52 -9.22 -0.24
CA ASN A 78 -1.05 -9.03 1.10
C ASN A 78 -1.22 -10.39 1.78
N ALA A 79 -0.82 -10.46 3.04
CA ALA A 79 -1.13 -11.55 3.96
C ALA A 79 -1.92 -10.98 5.14
N GLU A 80 -3.03 -11.62 5.51
CA GLU A 80 -3.90 -11.14 6.58
C GLU A 80 -4.42 -12.31 7.42
N TYR A 81 -4.24 -12.21 8.73
CA TYR A 81 -4.81 -13.13 9.70
C TYR A 81 -6.04 -12.49 10.35
N ARG A 82 -7.21 -13.04 10.05
CA ARG A 82 -8.52 -12.53 10.48
C ARG A 82 -9.10 -13.38 11.60
N PHE A 83 -9.74 -12.74 12.56
CA PHE A 83 -10.36 -13.41 13.70
C PHE A 83 -11.62 -12.69 14.16
N ASN A 84 -12.61 -13.46 14.62
CA ASN A 84 -13.88 -12.92 15.07
C ASN A 84 -13.89 -12.73 16.59
N PHE A 85 -14.20 -11.51 17.04
CA PHE A 85 -14.49 -11.24 18.46
C PHE A 85 -15.96 -11.58 18.78
N SER A 86 -16.88 -11.15 17.90
CA SER A 86 -18.31 -11.43 17.94
C SER A 86 -18.86 -11.60 16.52
N ASN A 87 -20.19 -11.75 16.37
CA ASN A 87 -20.81 -11.80 15.04
C ASN A 87 -20.74 -10.45 14.31
N VAL A 88 -20.69 -9.35 15.08
CA VAL A 88 -20.62 -7.97 14.55
C VAL A 88 -19.18 -7.51 14.43
N VAL A 89 -18.34 -7.79 15.43
CA VAL A 89 -16.97 -7.25 15.52
C VAL A 89 -15.94 -8.30 15.13
N LYS A 90 -15.13 -7.98 14.13
CA LYS A 90 -14.05 -8.80 13.59
C LYS A 90 -12.75 -7.99 13.61
N GLY A 91 -11.65 -8.67 13.85
CA GLY A 91 -10.30 -8.09 13.81
C GLY A 91 -9.44 -8.77 12.77
N GLY A 92 -8.36 -8.11 12.38
CA GLY A 92 -7.33 -8.70 11.54
C GLY A 92 -6.00 -8.02 11.75
N VAL A 93 -4.91 -8.79 11.66
CA VAL A 93 -3.56 -8.26 11.51
C VAL A 93 -3.08 -8.56 10.10
N PHE A 94 -2.34 -7.63 9.50
CA PHE A 94 -1.93 -7.75 8.11
C PHE A 94 -0.50 -7.32 7.87
N VAL A 95 0.05 -7.84 6.77
CA VAL A 95 1.28 -7.37 6.13
C VAL A 95 0.96 -7.14 4.66
N ASP A 96 1.33 -5.98 4.16
CA ASP A 96 1.20 -5.55 2.77
C ASP A 96 2.59 -5.32 2.21
N VAL A 97 2.87 -5.85 1.02
CA VAL A 97 4.13 -5.64 0.31
C VAL A 97 3.85 -5.25 -1.12
N GLY A 98 4.61 -4.31 -1.67
CA GLY A 98 4.42 -3.95 -3.06
C GLY A 98 5.14 -2.70 -3.51
N ASN A 99 5.21 -2.55 -4.83
CA ASN A 99 5.61 -1.31 -5.48
C ASN A 99 5.07 -1.27 -6.92
N ILE A 100 5.18 -0.10 -7.53
CA ILE A 100 4.96 0.16 -8.95
C ILE A 100 6.27 0.66 -9.57
N TRP A 101 6.46 0.45 -10.86
CA TRP A 101 7.65 0.94 -11.57
C TRP A 101 7.29 1.42 -12.97
N ASN A 102 8.12 2.27 -13.56
CA ASN A 102 8.07 2.57 -14.98
C ASN A 102 8.83 1.49 -15.77
N ILE A 103 8.27 1.09 -16.91
CA ILE A 103 8.96 0.15 -17.82
C ILE A 103 10.02 0.90 -18.63
N LYS A 104 9.71 2.13 -19.03
CA LYS A 104 10.63 3.00 -19.76
C LYS A 104 11.29 3.96 -18.79
N LYS A 105 12.58 4.24 -19.01
CA LYS A 105 13.34 5.20 -18.23
C LYS A 105 12.74 6.61 -18.38
N ASP A 106 12.65 7.31 -17.27
CA ASP A 106 12.22 8.71 -17.20
C ASP A 106 13.30 9.50 -16.47
N ASP A 107 14.08 10.30 -17.21
CA ASP A 107 15.21 11.04 -16.65
C ASP A 107 14.79 12.11 -15.62
N LEU A 108 13.51 12.49 -15.59
CA LEU A 108 12.95 13.41 -14.59
C LEU A 108 12.57 12.71 -13.29
N ARG A 109 12.44 11.38 -13.30
CA ARG A 109 12.01 10.58 -12.15
C ARG A 109 13.02 9.47 -11.84
N SER A 110 14.23 9.88 -11.47
CA SER A 110 15.33 8.96 -11.13
C SER A 110 14.90 7.93 -10.07
N GLY A 111 15.05 6.63 -10.41
CA GLY A 111 14.71 5.52 -9.51
C GLY A 111 13.26 5.03 -9.63
N ALA A 112 12.49 5.58 -10.58
CA ALA A 112 11.14 5.13 -10.91
C ALA A 112 11.14 3.85 -11.76
N GLU A 113 12.18 3.63 -12.55
CA GLU A 113 12.29 2.49 -13.45
C GLU A 113 12.51 1.16 -12.71
N LEU A 114 12.04 0.07 -13.30
CA LEU A 114 12.36 -1.27 -12.80
C LEU A 114 13.86 -1.52 -12.99
N LYS A 115 14.55 -1.86 -11.91
CA LYS A 115 16.00 -2.10 -11.91
C LYS A 115 16.31 -3.49 -12.46
N ASP A 116 17.37 -3.64 -13.26
CA ASP A 116 17.74 -4.91 -13.89
C ASP A 116 18.31 -5.97 -12.93
N ASN A 117 18.66 -5.57 -11.71
CA ASN A 117 19.21 -6.46 -10.69
C ASN A 117 18.17 -6.76 -9.60
N PHE A 118 17.97 -8.04 -9.32
CA PHE A 118 17.09 -8.53 -8.26
C PHE A 118 17.41 -7.95 -6.88
N GLY A 119 18.69 -7.76 -6.55
CA GLY A 119 19.10 -7.14 -5.28
C GLY A 119 18.60 -5.70 -5.15
N ALA A 120 18.47 -4.97 -6.26
CA ALA A 120 17.97 -3.61 -6.28
C ALA A 120 16.44 -3.57 -6.31
N ILE A 121 15.78 -4.47 -7.05
CA ILE A 121 14.32 -4.63 -7.03
C ILE A 121 13.82 -4.88 -5.61
N LYS A 122 14.50 -5.72 -4.83
CA LYS A 122 14.13 -6.00 -3.43
C LYS A 122 14.10 -4.75 -2.55
N LYS A 123 15.04 -3.83 -2.77
CA LYS A 123 15.11 -2.56 -2.02
C LYS A 123 14.01 -1.59 -2.43
N ASP A 124 13.35 -1.82 -3.56
CA ASP A 124 12.21 -1.03 -3.97
C ASP A 124 10.91 -1.58 -3.37
N ILE A 125 10.86 -2.81 -2.87
CA ILE A 125 9.61 -3.37 -2.34
C ILE A 125 9.27 -2.73 -1.00
N ALA A 126 8.21 -1.91 -0.97
CA ALA A 126 7.69 -1.35 0.26
C ALA A 126 7.04 -2.43 1.11
N VAL A 127 7.15 -2.29 2.44
CA VAL A 127 6.54 -3.22 3.41
C VAL A 127 5.76 -2.42 4.44
N GLY A 128 4.46 -2.69 4.56
CA GLY A 128 3.60 -2.15 5.59
C GLY A 128 3.00 -3.27 6.43
N ALA A 129 2.78 -3.00 7.71
CA ALA A 129 2.07 -3.91 8.61
C ALA A 129 1.02 -3.14 9.40
N GLY A 130 0.04 -3.84 9.93
CA GLY A 130 -1.00 -3.14 10.68
C GLY A 130 -2.08 -4.01 11.25
N PHE A 131 -3.07 -3.32 11.80
CA PHE A 131 -4.24 -3.90 12.44
C PHE A 131 -5.51 -3.28 11.89
N GLY A 132 -6.52 -4.10 11.67
CA GLY A 132 -7.83 -3.71 11.16
C GLY A 132 -8.96 -4.18 12.07
N LEU A 133 -9.99 -3.36 12.20
CA LEU A 133 -11.28 -3.72 12.77
C LEU A 133 -12.35 -3.63 11.69
N ARG A 134 -13.28 -4.58 11.74
CA ARG A 134 -14.41 -4.67 10.84
C ARG A 134 -15.69 -4.88 11.66
N PHE A 135 -16.66 -4.02 11.41
CA PHE A 135 -17.99 -4.04 12.02
C PHE A 135 -19.01 -4.39 10.95
N ASP A 136 -19.57 -5.59 11.04
CA ASP A 136 -20.60 -6.09 10.11
C ASP A 136 -21.98 -5.82 10.70
N PHE A 137 -22.60 -4.72 10.28
CA PHE A 137 -23.99 -4.41 10.57
C PHE A 137 -24.90 -4.99 9.48
N ASN A 138 -26.21 -5.00 9.72
CA ASN A 138 -27.19 -5.58 8.79
C ASN A 138 -27.23 -4.88 7.42
N PHE A 139 -26.98 -3.56 7.38
CA PHE A 139 -27.16 -2.75 6.17
C PHE A 139 -25.85 -2.19 5.60
N PHE A 140 -24.76 -2.23 6.38
CA PHE A 140 -23.46 -1.74 5.96
C PHE A 140 -22.35 -2.42 6.75
N VAL A 141 -21.15 -2.39 6.18
CA VAL A 141 -19.90 -2.80 6.81
C VAL A 141 -19.07 -1.56 7.05
N PHE A 142 -18.57 -1.39 8.26
CA PHE A 142 -17.60 -0.36 8.59
C PHE A 142 -16.23 -0.98 8.87
N ARG A 143 -15.17 -0.39 8.31
CA ARG A 143 -13.80 -0.84 8.47
C ARG A 143 -12.90 0.31 8.92
N THR A 144 -12.02 0.00 9.85
CA THR A 144 -10.94 0.89 10.28
C THR A 144 -9.64 0.12 10.21
N ASP A 145 -8.67 0.61 9.43
CA ASP A 145 -7.35 -0.01 9.30
C ASP A 145 -6.27 0.98 9.75
N LEU A 146 -5.47 0.57 10.73
CA LEU A 146 -4.26 1.25 11.14
C LEU A 146 -3.07 0.57 10.46
N GLY A 147 -2.45 1.26 9.51
CA GLY A 147 -1.24 0.80 8.83
C GLY A 147 -0.01 1.56 9.29
N VAL A 148 1.09 0.85 9.47
CA VAL A 148 2.41 1.36 9.83
C VAL A 148 3.41 0.91 8.78
N LYS A 149 4.23 1.84 8.29
CA LYS A 149 5.32 1.53 7.37
C LYS A 149 6.39 0.76 8.15
N VAL A 150 6.77 -0.41 7.65
CA VAL A 150 7.87 -1.21 8.20
C VAL A 150 9.14 -0.95 7.41
N TYR A 151 9.04 -0.84 6.09
CA TYR A 151 10.13 -0.48 5.19
C TYR A 151 9.62 0.49 4.12
N ASP A 152 10.27 1.64 4.01
CA ASP A 152 9.95 2.66 3.00
C ASP A 152 11.06 2.72 1.93
N PRO A 153 10.78 2.34 0.67
CA PRO A 153 11.80 2.29 -0.38
C PRO A 153 12.33 3.67 -0.75
N ILE A 154 11.62 4.74 -0.38
CA ILE A 154 12.07 6.11 -0.56
C ILE A 154 13.24 6.43 0.37
N LEU A 155 13.16 5.95 1.62
CA LEU A 155 14.22 6.13 2.63
C LEU A 155 15.31 5.07 2.50
N LEU A 156 15.03 3.99 1.76
CA LEU A 156 15.84 2.78 1.66
C LEU A 156 16.11 2.14 3.04
N ASP A 157 15.24 2.40 4.01
CA ASP A 157 15.45 1.99 5.39
C ASP A 157 14.16 1.45 6.04
N TYR A 158 14.36 0.68 7.12
CA TYR A 158 13.29 0.25 8.00
C TYR A 158 12.92 1.38 8.94
N ILE A 159 11.63 1.51 9.23
CA ILE A 159 11.17 2.51 10.20
C ILE A 159 11.57 2.05 11.60
N ASP A 160 12.42 2.83 12.24
CA ASP A 160 12.74 2.68 13.65
C ASP A 160 11.69 3.42 14.48
N LEU A 161 10.93 2.67 15.29
CA LEU A 161 9.89 3.21 16.18
C LEU A 161 10.45 3.86 17.46
N THR A 162 11.78 3.86 17.64
CA THR A 162 12.48 4.51 18.75
C THR A 162 13.15 5.82 18.36
N ASP A 163 13.15 6.17 17.07
CA ASP A 163 13.73 7.39 16.57
C ASP A 163 12.94 8.62 17.05
N SER A 164 13.63 9.59 17.66
CA SER A 164 13.03 10.84 18.13
C SER A 164 12.46 11.69 17.00
N ASP A 165 12.89 11.47 15.75
CA ASP A 165 12.38 12.18 14.57
C ASP A 165 11.16 11.50 13.92
N LEU A 166 10.60 10.43 14.52
CA LEU A 166 9.38 9.75 14.03
C LEU A 166 8.23 10.70 13.73
N ASP A 167 8.05 11.76 14.52
CA ASP A 167 6.98 12.73 14.33
C ASP A 167 7.10 13.51 13.00
N ASN A 168 8.32 13.61 12.44
CA ASN A 168 8.56 14.24 11.14
C ASN A 168 8.28 13.28 9.98
N TYR A 169 8.26 11.97 10.22
CA TYR A 169 7.95 10.97 9.21
C TYR A 169 6.48 10.61 9.23
N ASN A 170 5.79 10.72 8.10
CA ASN A 170 4.45 10.17 7.97
C ASN A 170 4.52 8.63 7.85
N PHE A 171 4.83 7.96 8.96
CA PHE A 171 5.07 6.51 9.05
C PHE A 171 3.80 5.70 9.32
N MET A 172 2.71 6.37 9.71
CA MET A 172 1.44 5.76 10.10
C MET A 172 0.29 6.35 9.29
N ASN A 173 -0.64 5.48 8.87
CA ASN A 173 -1.82 5.89 8.12
C ASN A 173 -3.06 5.19 8.66
N ILE A 174 -4.13 5.96 8.84
CA ILE A 174 -5.44 5.45 9.28
C ILE A 174 -6.40 5.52 8.11
N ASN A 175 -7.04 4.39 7.81
CA ASN A 175 -8.04 4.29 6.77
C ASN A 175 -9.41 3.99 7.37
N PHE A 176 -10.44 4.60 6.79
CA PHE A 176 -11.83 4.33 7.10
C PHE A 176 -12.55 3.92 5.82
N ALA A 177 -13.42 2.92 5.90
CA ALA A 177 -14.26 2.53 4.77
C ALA A 177 -15.66 2.14 5.24
N ILE A 178 -16.66 2.56 4.47
CA ILE A 178 -18.06 2.16 4.62
C ILE A 178 -18.48 1.52 3.30
N GLY A 179 -19.12 0.36 3.36
CA GLY A 179 -19.58 -0.35 2.18
C GLY A 179 -20.83 -1.19 2.44
N TYR A 180 -21.45 -1.68 1.37
CA TYR A 180 -22.61 -2.58 1.47
C TYR A 180 -22.16 -4.02 1.76
N PRO A 181 -22.93 -4.78 2.55
CA PRO A 181 -22.70 -6.21 2.77
C PRO A 181 -23.22 -6.96 1.54
N PHE A 182 -22.35 -7.22 0.55
CA PHE A 182 -22.65 -8.13 -0.55
C PHE A 182 -22.18 -9.55 -0.21
#